data_AF-A0A356QHV2-F1
#
_entry.id   AF-A0A356QHV2-F1
#
_cell.length_a   1.000
_cell.length_b   1.000
_cell.length_c   1.000
_cell.angle_alpha   90.00
_cell.angle_beta   90.00
_cell.angle_gamma   90.00
#
_symmetry.space_group_name_H-M   'P 1'
#
loop_
_entity.id
_entity.type
_entity.pdbx_description
1 polymer ?
#
loop_
_entity_poly.entity_id
_entity_poly.type
_entity_poly.pdbx_seq_one_letter_code
_entity_poly.pdbx_strand_id
1 'polypeptide(L)' 'GVAGAPKIGDAEAWGPRIEQGTDALYQSVFNGKGVMPPRGGSSASDEEIMAVVDYMVSQVQ' A
#
# COMPACT_ATOMS: atom_id res chain seq x y z
N GLY A 1 4.72 -2.64 -10.83
CA GLY A 1 5.07 -1.22 -10.59
C GLY A 1 6.57 -1.06 -10.62
N VAL A 2 7.05 0.16 -10.33
CA VAL A 2 8.50 0.44 -10.24
C VAL A 2 9.14 -0.50 -9.21
N ALA A 3 10.30 -1.07 -9.56
CA ALA A 3 11.08 -1.95 -8.68
C ALA A 3 10.28 -3.10 -8.03
N GLY A 4 9.26 -3.63 -8.72
CA GLY A 4 8.44 -4.74 -8.21
C GLY A 4 7.28 -4.31 -7.29
N ALA A 5 6.99 -3.02 -7.17
CA ALA A 5 5.81 -2.54 -6.47
C ALA A 5 4.53 -3.18 -7.07
N PRO A 6 3.52 -3.56 -6.26
CA PRO A 6 2.27 -4.10 -6.78
C PRO A 6 1.60 -3.05 -7.68
N LYS A 7 1.06 -3.48 -8.83
CA LYS A 7 0.28 -2.58 -9.69
C LYS A 7 -1.10 -2.40 -9.06
N ILE A 8 -1.67 -1.19 -9.12
CA ILE A 8 -3.08 -0.98 -8.74
C ILE A 8 -3.96 -1.83 -9.66
N GLY A 9 -4.99 -2.49 -9.10
CA GLY A 9 -5.89 -3.37 -9.86
C GLY A 9 -5.37 -4.79 -10.11
N ASP A 10 -4.16 -5.13 -9.67
CA ASP A 10 -3.59 -6.48 -9.80
C ASP A 10 -4.04 -7.39 -8.65
N ALA A 11 -5.19 -8.04 -8.82
CA ALA A 11 -5.79 -8.87 -7.76
C ALA A 11 -4.86 -10.00 -7.29
N GLU A 12 -4.06 -10.60 -8.18
CA GLU A 12 -3.10 -11.65 -7.81
C GLU A 12 -1.97 -11.09 -6.93
N ALA A 13 -1.43 -9.92 -7.28
CA ALA A 13 -0.41 -9.27 -6.46
C ALA A 13 -0.98 -8.76 -5.12
N TRP A 14 -2.24 -8.32 -5.09
CA TRP A 14 -2.85 -7.74 -3.90
C TRP A 14 -3.49 -8.76 -2.94
N GLY A 15 -3.91 -9.94 -3.40
CA GLY A 15 -4.55 -10.97 -2.56
C GLY A 15 -3.76 -11.27 -1.29
N PRO A 16 -2.49 -11.73 -1.38
CA PRO A 16 -1.67 -12.03 -0.20
C PRO A 16 -1.34 -10.82 0.69
N ARG A 17 -1.52 -9.60 0.18
CA ARG A 17 -1.30 -8.35 0.91
C ARG A 17 -2.55 -7.99 1.72
N ILE A 18 -3.71 -8.09 1.10
CA ILE A 18 -5.02 -7.84 1.75
C ILE A 18 -5.26 -8.86 2.87
N GLU A 19 -4.83 -10.11 2.70
CA GLU A 19 -4.91 -11.15 3.75
C GLU A 19 -4.15 -10.78 5.04
N GLN A 20 -3.16 -9.89 4.99
CA GLN A 20 -2.45 -9.41 6.17
C GLN A 20 -3.26 -8.39 6.98
N GLY A 21 -4.38 -7.91 6.43
CA GLY A 21 -5.24 -6.89 7.02
C GLY A 21 -4.78 -5.46 6.71
N THR A 22 -5.74 -4.54 6.66
CA THR A 22 -5.50 -3.14 6.27
C THR A 22 -4.51 -2.42 7.20
N ASP A 23 -4.56 -2.71 8.51
CA ASP A 23 -3.62 -2.13 9.48
C ASP A 23 -2.15 -2.47 9.16
N ALA A 24 -1.89 -3.71 8.72
CA ALA A 24 -0.54 -4.12 8.31
C ALA A 24 -0.08 -3.42 7.03
N LEU A 25 -1.02 -3.11 6.12
CA LEU A 25 -0.74 -2.32 4.92
C LEU A 25 -0.39 -0.87 5.27
N TYR A 26 -1.16 -0.24 6.17
CA TYR A 26 -0.84 1.09 6.67
C TYR A 26 0.55 1.14 7.30
N GLN A 27 0.85 0.21 8.20
CA GLN A 27 2.17 0.14 8.85
C GLN A 27 3.30 -0.10 7.84
N SER A 28 3.06 -0.88 6.79
CA SER A 28 4.04 -1.06 5.71
C SER A 28 4.32 0.25 4.98
N VAL A 29 3.30 1.07 4.71
CA VAL A 29 3.48 2.37 4.04
C VAL A 29 4.14 3.37 4.98
N PHE A 30 3.71 3.48 6.23
CA PHE A 30 4.28 4.41 7.20
C PHE A 30 5.76 4.15 7.47
N ASN A 31 6.13 2.90 7.69
CA ASN A 31 7.51 2.52 8.03
C ASN A 31 8.40 2.30 6.81
N GLY A 32 7.81 2.14 5.62
CA GLY A 32 8.52 1.67 4.44
C GLY A 32 8.75 0.16 4.47
N LYS A 33 9.10 -0.42 3.30
CA LYS A 33 9.34 -1.86 3.16
C LYS A 33 10.27 -2.14 1.98
N GLY A 34 11.45 -2.68 2.28
CA GLY A 34 12.46 -2.96 1.26
C GLY A 34 12.89 -1.68 0.54
N VAL A 35 12.63 -1.60 -0.77
CA VAL A 35 12.93 -0.42 -1.60
C VAL A 35 11.87 0.69 -1.51
N MET A 36 10.74 0.43 -0.84
CA MET A 36 9.71 1.44 -0.61
C MET A 36 10.11 2.33 0.57
N PRO A 37 10.36 3.64 0.36
CA PRO A 37 10.68 4.55 1.45
C PRO A 37 9.48 4.73 2.40
N PRO A 38 9.73 5.15 3.66
CA PRO A 38 8.67 5.56 4.59
C PRO A 38 7.70 6.56 3.93
N ARG A 39 6.41 6.38 4.21
CA ARG A 39 5.31 7.20 3.67
C ARG A 39 5.25 7.25 2.13
N GLY A 40 5.83 6.25 1.44
CA GLY A 40 5.97 6.27 -0.02
C GLY A 40 6.84 7.43 -0.54
N GLY A 41 7.66 8.05 0.33
CA GLY A 41 8.44 9.24 -0.01
C GLY A 41 7.62 10.53 -0.08
N SER A 42 6.37 10.50 0.40
CA SER A 42 5.49 11.67 0.43
C SER A 42 5.55 12.42 1.76
N SER A 43 5.12 13.68 1.75
CA SER A 43 4.84 14.49 2.93
C SER A 43 3.34 14.57 3.24
N ALA A 44 2.54 13.65 2.69
CA ALA A 44 1.08 13.59 2.89
C ALA A 44 0.76 13.37 4.37
N SER A 45 -0.46 13.69 4.81
CA SER A 45 -0.93 13.41 6.17
C SER A 45 -1.17 11.91 6.38
N ASP A 46 -1.35 11.49 7.63
CA ASP A 46 -1.65 10.08 7.93
C ASP A 46 -3.00 9.66 7.33
N GLU A 47 -3.99 10.56 7.36
CA GLU A 47 -5.30 10.34 6.77
C GLU A 47 -5.23 10.17 5.25
N GLU A 48 -4.42 11.00 4.57
CA GLU A 48 -4.20 10.88 3.12
C GLU A 48 -3.53 9.55 2.77
N ILE A 49 -2.54 9.10 3.56
CA ILE A 49 -1.87 7.82 3.34
C ILE A 49 -2.85 6.65 3.51
N MET A 50 -3.66 6.68 4.56
CA MET A 50 -4.66 5.64 4.81
C MET A 50 -5.70 5.60 3.69
N ALA A 51 -6.22 6.76 3.28
CA ALA A 51 -7.20 6.86 2.19
C ALA A 51 -6.64 6.34 0.85
N VAL A 52 -5.35 6.58 0.56
CA VAL A 52 -4.70 6.03 -0.63
C VAL A 52 -4.58 4.51 -0.56
N VAL A 53 -4.20 3.96 0.59
CA VAL A 53 -4.12 2.50 0.76
C VAL A 53 -5.50 1.86 0.60
N ASP A 54 -6.55 2.43 1.21
CA ASP A 54 -7.94 1.98 1.04
C ASP A 54 -8.37 2.03 -0.42
N TYR A 55 -8.06 3.12 -1.12
CA TYR A 55 -8.31 3.23 -2.54
C TYR A 55 -7.64 2.09 -3.31
N MET A 56 -6.34 1.83 -3.10
CA MET A 56 -5.62 0.76 -3.79
C MET A 56 -6.23 -0.64 -3.53
N VAL A 57 -6.65 -0.91 -2.30
CA VAL A 57 -7.35 -2.15 -1.92
C VAL A 57 -8.71 -2.25 -2.61
N SER A 58 -9.48 -1.16 -2.66
CA SER A 58 -10.80 -1.14 -3.31
C SER A 58 -10.73 -1.42 -4.81
N GLN A 59 -9.60 -1.18 -5.48
CA GLN A 59 -9.45 -1.43 -6.92
C GLN A 59 -9.29 -2.91 -7.29
N VAL A 60 -9.18 -3.80 -6.29
CA VAL A 60 -9.00 -5.25 -6.49
C VAL A 60 -10.03 -6.09 -5.74
N GLN A 61 -11.01 -5.44 -5.09
CA GLN A 61 -12.15 -6.07 -4.45
C GLN A 61 -13.35 -6.16 -5.40
#